data_AF-A0A8T5RPW4-F1
#
_entry.id   AF-A0A8T5RPW4-F1
#
_cell.length_a   1.000
_cell.length_b   1.000
_cell.length_c   1.000
_cell.angle_alpha   90.00
_cell.angle_beta   90.00
_cell.angle_gamma   90.00
#
_symmetry.space_group_name_H-M   'P 1'
#
loop_
_entity.id
_entity.type
_entity.pdbx_description
1 polymer ?
#
loop_
_entity_poly.entity_id
_entity_poly.type
_entity_poly.pdbx_seq_one_letter_code
_entity_poly.pdbx_strand_id
1 'polypeptide(L)'
;MDREIIAKKIKIFGGLFFIILSIIEFTNLILLLSTPINLNGTSDLLILTIFNFYSVEYSTSITWLFVFIIGICFIILGLYIIKFSTKKLIDYTFSKHMFFIGILILIISIIKMNLLYLIQISEFKDNGGSIAFVDLIQDLNYMPAYSFYLWNFFIIPCCYEIIFSIVMSAAGLNWFLTFKESKQILQNKNST
;
A
#
# COMPACT_ATOMS: atom_id res chain seq x y z
N MET A 1 11.57 -19.61 -22.69
CA MET A 1 10.26 -20.10 -22.22
C MET A 1 9.86 -19.44 -20.89
N ASP A 2 10.81 -18.89 -20.12
CA ASP A 2 10.56 -18.35 -18.76
C ASP A 2 9.87 -16.97 -18.73
N ARG A 3 10.10 -16.11 -19.73
CA ARG A 3 9.55 -14.75 -19.72
C ARG A 3 8.03 -14.69 -19.76
N GLU A 4 7.38 -15.47 -20.61
CA GLU A 4 5.93 -15.44 -20.75
C GLU A 4 5.23 -15.91 -19.47
N ILE A 5 5.83 -16.90 -18.80
CA ILE A 5 5.37 -17.40 -17.49
C ILE A 5 5.54 -16.29 -16.43
N ILE A 6 6.70 -15.64 -16.37
CA ILE A 6 6.97 -14.55 -15.43
C ILE A 6 6.04 -13.36 -15.69
N ALA A 7 5.86 -12.95 -16.94
CA ALA A 7 4.97 -11.85 -17.33
C ALA A 7 3.51 -12.16 -16.97
N LYS A 8 3.05 -13.41 -17.17
CA LYS A 8 1.71 -13.85 -16.76
C LYS A 8 1.55 -13.81 -15.24
N LYS A 9 2.55 -14.25 -14.48
CA LYS A 9 2.54 -14.16 -13.00
C LYS A 9 2.51 -12.71 -12.52
N ILE A 10 3.34 -11.83 -13.09
CA ILE A 10 3.35 -10.40 -12.76
C ILE A 10 2.01 -9.74 -13.10
N LYS A 11 1.39 -10.10 -14.23
CA LYS A 11 0.07 -9.60 -14.60
C LYS A 11 -1.00 -9.97 -13.56
N ILE A 12 -1.00 -11.23 -13.14
CA ILE A 12 -1.99 -11.75 -12.19
C ILE A 12 -1.73 -11.19 -10.79
N PHE A 13 -0.56 -11.49 -10.22
CA PHE A 13 -0.22 -11.13 -8.83
C PHE A 13 0.10 -9.63 -8.68
N GLY A 14 0.92 -9.07 -9.57
CA GLY A 14 1.30 -7.66 -9.49
C GLY A 14 0.25 -6.69 -10.02
N GLY A 15 -0.59 -7.13 -10.95
CA GLY A 15 -1.61 -6.29 -11.57
C GLY A 15 -2.97 -6.50 -10.94
N LEU A 16 -3.56 -7.67 -11.21
CA LEU A 16 -4.96 -7.97 -10.88
C LEU A 16 -5.20 -8.03 -9.36
N PHE A 17 -4.34 -8.74 -8.62
CA PHE A 17 -4.43 -8.80 -7.16
C PHE A 17 -4.18 -7.45 -6.49
N PHE A 18 -3.24 -6.64 -6.99
CA PHE A 18 -3.02 -5.27 -6.49
C PHE A 18 -4.29 -4.42 -6.61
N ILE A 19 -4.96 -4.46 -7.76
CA ILE A 19 -6.20 -3.71 -7.99
C ILE A 19 -7.30 -4.20 -7.04
N ILE A 20 -7.51 -5.53 -6.94
CA ILE A 20 -8.53 -6.10 -6.06
C ILE A 20 -8.27 -5.71 -4.61
N LEU A 21 -7.04 -5.89 -4.11
CA LEU A 21 -6.69 -5.56 -2.74
C LEU A 21 -6.85 -4.07 -2.46
N SER A 22 -6.46 -3.20 -3.40
CA SER A 22 -6.66 -1.75 -3.26
C SER A 22 -8.15 -1.38 -3.19
N ILE A 23 -9.01 -2.01 -4.00
CA ILE A 23 -10.47 -1.77 -3.97
C ILE A 23 -11.05 -2.22 -2.62
N ILE A 24 -10.62 -3.38 -2.10
CA ILE A 24 -11.07 -3.87 -0.79
C ILE A 24 -10.58 -2.91 0.32
N GLU A 25 -9.31 -2.47 0.26
CA GLU A 25 -8.74 -1.49 1.18
C GLU A 25 -9.52 -0.17 1.18
N PHE A 26 -9.89 0.34 0.01
CA PHE A 26 -10.73 1.53 -0.11
C PHE A 26 -12.12 1.34 0.47
N THR A 27 -12.74 0.20 0.19
CA THR A 27 -14.07 -0.11 0.72
C THR A 27 -14.03 -0.15 2.23
N ASN A 28 -13.00 -0.80 2.79
CA ASN A 28 -12.74 -0.87 4.22
C ASN A 28 -12.49 0.51 4.85
N LEU A 29 -11.73 1.38 4.17
CA LEU A 29 -11.49 2.76 4.60
C LEU A 29 -12.78 3.58 4.63
N ILE A 30 -13.61 3.48 3.60
CA ILE A 30 -14.90 4.17 3.55
C ILE A 30 -15.82 3.70 4.68
N LEU A 31 -15.88 2.39 4.93
CA LEU A 31 -16.67 1.83 6.04
C LEU A 31 -16.18 2.33 7.40
N LEU A 32 -14.85 2.34 7.62
CA LEU A 32 -14.26 2.85 8.85
C LEU A 32 -14.56 4.34 9.06
N LEU A 33 -14.38 5.16 8.02
CA LEU A 33 -14.68 6.60 8.07
C LEU A 33 -16.17 6.90 8.28
N SER A 34 -17.05 5.97 7.89
CA SER A 34 -18.51 6.07 8.08
C SER A 34 -18.96 5.49 9.43
N THR A 35 -18.03 5.06 10.28
CA THR A 35 -18.37 4.47 11.57
C THR A 35 -18.70 5.58 12.58
N PRO A 36 -19.79 5.46 13.35
CA PRO A 36 -20.05 6.39 14.44
C PRO A 36 -18.95 6.30 15.50
N ILE A 37 -18.54 7.46 15.99
CA ILE A 37 -17.66 7.64 17.13
C ILE A 37 -18.39 8.49 18.17
N ASN A 38 -18.38 8.04 19.42
CA ASN A 38 -19.01 8.73 20.52
C ASN A 38 -17.93 9.43 21.37
N LEU A 39 -17.69 10.70 21.08
CA LEU A 39 -16.83 11.56 21.90
C LEU A 39 -17.72 12.55 22.64
N ASN A 40 -17.44 12.81 23.92
CA ASN A 40 -18.20 13.80 24.71
C ASN A 40 -19.71 13.53 24.84
N GLY A 41 -20.15 12.28 24.67
CA GLY A 41 -21.57 11.89 24.73
C GLY A 41 -22.37 12.28 23.48
N THR A 42 -21.71 12.78 22.44
CA THR A 42 -22.29 13.04 21.12
C THR A 42 -21.75 12.01 20.11
N SER A 43 -22.67 11.31 19.44
CA SER A 43 -22.32 10.37 18.38
C SER A 43 -22.23 11.10 17.04
N ASP A 44 -21.01 11.26 16.53
CA ASP A 44 -20.73 11.78 15.19
C ASP A 44 -20.08 10.71 14.31
N LEU A 45 -19.95 10.95 13.00
CA LEU A 45 -19.20 10.05 12.12
C LEU A 45 -17.70 10.30 12.25
N LEU A 46 -16.88 9.25 12.21
CA LEU A 46 -15.42 9.34 12.31
C LEU A 46 -14.83 10.36 11.31
N ILE A 47 -15.33 10.39 10.07
CA ILE A 47 -14.89 11.36 9.06
C ILE A 47 -15.10 12.81 9.50
N LEU A 48 -16.23 13.12 10.14
CA LEU A 48 -16.52 14.47 10.61
C LEU A 48 -15.57 14.84 11.77
N THR A 49 -15.30 13.90 12.65
CA THR A 49 -14.36 14.07 13.77
C THR A 49 -12.93 14.28 13.30
N ILE A 50 -12.45 13.50 12.32
CA ILE A 50 -11.08 13.62 11.77
C ILE A 50 -10.84 15.00 11.15
N PHE A 51 -11.85 15.58 10.49
CA PHE A 51 -11.75 16.90 9.87
C PHE A 51 -12.21 18.03 10.79
N ASN A 52 -12.56 17.73 12.05
CA ASN A 52 -12.83 18.73 13.07
C ASN A 52 -11.56 19.05 13.86
N PHE A 53 -10.95 20.21 13.57
CA PHE A 53 -9.71 20.65 14.22
C PHE A 53 -9.83 20.93 15.72
N TYR A 54 -11.06 20.98 16.26
CA TYR A 54 -11.27 21.02 17.70
C TYR A 54 -11.01 19.66 18.36
N SER A 55 -11.25 18.57 17.64
CA SER A 55 -11.20 17.20 18.18
C SER A 55 -9.88 16.51 17.86
N VAL A 56 -9.20 16.89 16.78
CA VAL A 56 -8.00 16.21 16.26
C VAL A 56 -6.96 17.23 15.77
N GLU A 57 -5.66 16.91 15.92
CA GLU A 57 -4.58 17.74 15.36
C GLU A 57 -4.57 17.77 13.83
N TYR A 58 -4.18 18.91 13.26
CA TYR A 58 -4.08 19.12 11.80
C TYR A 58 -3.17 18.09 11.10
N SER A 59 -2.09 17.70 11.77
CA SER A 59 -1.15 16.64 11.35
C SER A 59 -1.86 15.31 11.06
N THR A 60 -2.82 14.95 11.89
CA THR A 60 -3.58 13.70 11.79
C THR A 60 -4.55 13.75 10.63
N SER A 61 -5.31 14.83 10.46
CA SER A 61 -6.22 15.00 9.32
C SER A 61 -5.47 14.91 7.98
N ILE A 62 -4.28 15.51 7.89
CA ILE A 62 -3.42 15.39 6.71
C ILE A 62 -2.96 13.94 6.50
N THR A 63 -2.61 13.23 7.57
CA THR A 63 -2.13 11.84 7.49
C THR A 63 -3.21 10.94 6.90
N TRP A 64 -4.48 11.09 7.32
CA TRP A 64 -5.62 10.39 6.73
C TRP A 64 -5.78 10.67 5.22
N LEU A 65 -5.61 11.93 4.79
CA LEU A 65 -5.64 12.29 3.37
C LEU A 65 -4.49 11.64 2.58
N PHE A 66 -3.28 11.59 3.13
CA PHE A 66 -2.15 10.92 2.46
C PHE A 66 -2.38 9.42 2.31
N VAL A 67 -2.95 8.75 3.32
CA VAL A 67 -3.32 7.32 3.20
C VAL A 67 -4.32 7.11 2.07
N PHE A 68 -5.33 7.98 1.96
CA PHE A 68 -6.30 7.92 0.86
C PHE A 68 -5.62 8.10 -0.51
N ILE A 69 -4.74 9.09 -0.66
CA ILE A 69 -4.01 9.35 -1.91
C ILE A 69 -3.13 8.16 -2.29
N ILE A 70 -2.40 7.59 -1.33
CA ILE A 70 -1.53 6.42 -1.57
C ILE A 70 -2.34 5.21 -2.04
N GLY A 71 -3.52 4.99 -1.47
CA GLY A 71 -4.43 3.96 -1.97
C GLY A 71 -4.74 4.14 -3.47
N ILE A 72 -5.02 5.37 -3.92
CA ILE A 72 -5.30 5.65 -5.34
C ILE A 72 -4.06 5.34 -6.19
N CYS A 73 -2.88 5.72 -5.69
CA CYS A 73 -1.62 5.42 -6.36
C CYS A 73 -1.43 3.91 -6.59
N PHE A 74 -1.81 3.05 -5.64
CA PHE A 74 -1.72 1.60 -5.81
C PHE A 74 -2.66 1.04 -6.89
N ILE A 75 -3.87 1.59 -7.03
CA ILE A 75 -4.76 1.25 -8.15
C ILE A 75 -4.11 1.60 -9.48
N ILE A 76 -3.54 2.82 -9.59
CA ILE A 76 -2.87 3.29 -10.80
C ILE A 76 -1.64 2.41 -11.11
N LEU A 77 -0.86 2.04 -10.10
CA LEU A 77 0.28 1.14 -10.23
C LEU A 77 -0.15 -0.26 -10.71
N GLY A 78 -1.23 -0.81 -10.17
CA GLY A 78 -1.78 -2.09 -10.62
C GLY A 78 -2.14 -2.07 -12.11
N LEU A 79 -2.84 -1.02 -12.56
CA LEU A 79 -3.15 -0.81 -13.98
C LEU A 79 -1.89 -0.68 -14.84
N TYR A 80 -0.89 0.05 -14.34
CA TYR A 80 0.39 0.21 -15.02
C TYR A 80 1.13 -1.13 -15.17
N ILE A 81 1.15 -1.97 -14.13
CA ILE A 81 1.77 -3.30 -14.15
C ILE A 81 1.08 -4.22 -15.17
N ILE A 82 -0.25 -4.20 -15.26
CA ILE A 82 -1.00 -4.94 -16.28
C ILE A 82 -0.55 -4.48 -17.67
N LYS A 83 -0.56 -3.18 -17.94
CA LYS A 83 -0.15 -2.63 -19.25
C LYS A 83 1.29 -3.01 -19.58
N PHE A 84 2.20 -2.89 -18.62
CA PHE A 84 3.60 -3.24 -18.76
C PHE A 84 3.80 -4.74 -19.09
N SER A 85 3.09 -5.63 -18.37
CA SER A 85 3.20 -7.08 -18.55
C SER A 85 2.75 -7.57 -19.94
N THR A 86 1.86 -6.82 -20.61
CA THR A 86 1.35 -7.18 -21.95
C THR A 86 2.25 -6.69 -23.09
N LYS A 87 3.15 -5.74 -22.84
CA LYS A 87 4.04 -5.21 -23.88
C LYS A 87 5.16 -6.20 -24.20
N LYS A 88 5.37 -6.47 -25.49
CA LYS A 88 6.55 -7.19 -26.01
C LYS A 88 7.81 -6.30 -25.96
N LEU A 89 8.29 -6.00 -24.77
CA LEU A 89 9.57 -5.32 -24.54
C LEU A 89 10.76 -6.25 -24.82
N ILE A 90 11.98 -5.73 -24.89
CA ILE A 90 13.21 -6.54 -24.86
C ILE A 90 13.45 -6.99 -23.41
N ASP A 91 13.90 -8.23 -23.19
CA ASP A 91 14.02 -8.85 -21.86
C ASP A 91 14.88 -8.04 -20.87
N TYR A 92 15.93 -7.39 -21.36
CA TYR A 92 16.75 -6.47 -20.56
C TYR A 92 15.97 -5.25 -20.06
N THR A 93 15.15 -4.64 -20.93
CA THR A 93 14.31 -3.51 -20.54
C THR A 93 13.22 -3.95 -19.58
N PHE A 94 12.69 -5.16 -19.76
CA PHE A 94 11.66 -5.73 -18.90
C PHE A 94 12.19 -5.99 -17.47
N SER A 95 13.34 -6.64 -17.33
CA SER A 95 13.98 -6.90 -16.02
C SER A 95 14.32 -5.60 -15.28
N LYS A 96 14.85 -4.59 -16.00
CA LYS A 96 15.11 -3.26 -15.43
C LYS A 96 13.84 -2.61 -14.87
N HIS A 97 12.75 -2.59 -15.63
CA HIS A 97 11.47 -2.03 -15.16
C HIS A 97 10.91 -2.83 -13.98
N MET A 98 10.98 -4.16 -14.04
CA MET A 98 10.54 -5.02 -12.95
C MET A 98 11.24 -4.67 -11.64
N PHE A 99 12.56 -4.46 -11.69
CA PHE A 99 13.36 -4.03 -10.55
C PHE A 99 12.91 -2.67 -10.00
N PHE A 100 12.82 -1.64 -10.84
CA PHE A 100 12.46 -0.29 -10.41
C PHE A 100 11.02 -0.19 -9.89
N ILE A 101 10.07 -0.86 -10.54
CA ILE A 101 8.67 -0.89 -10.08
C ILE A 101 8.59 -1.58 -8.72
N GLY A 102 9.28 -2.70 -8.53
CA GLY A 102 9.34 -3.37 -7.23
C GLY A 102 9.88 -2.43 -6.14
N ILE A 103 10.99 -1.72 -6.38
CA ILE A 103 11.55 -0.79 -5.39
C ILE A 103 10.57 0.35 -5.08
N LEU A 104 9.92 0.89 -6.11
CA LEU A 104 8.94 1.97 -5.94
C LEU A 104 7.76 1.51 -5.09
N ILE A 105 7.22 0.32 -5.34
CA ILE A 105 6.16 -0.28 -4.51
C ILE A 105 6.64 -0.44 -3.08
N LEU A 106 7.85 -0.96 -2.87
CA LEU A 106 8.42 -1.18 -1.53
C LEU A 106 8.48 0.13 -0.73
N ILE A 107 9.02 1.20 -1.34
CA ILE A 107 9.15 2.52 -0.69
C ILE A 107 7.77 3.07 -0.33
N ILE A 108 6.83 3.05 -1.27
CA ILE A 108 5.46 3.56 -1.03
C ILE A 108 4.76 2.74 0.06
N SER A 109 4.95 1.43 0.09
CA SER A 109 4.34 0.54 1.10
C SER A 109 4.89 0.84 2.50
N ILE A 110 6.19 1.09 2.63
CA ILE A 110 6.81 1.50 3.90
C ILE A 110 6.28 2.86 4.35
N ILE A 111 6.15 3.83 3.42
CA ILE A 111 5.54 5.13 3.73
C ILE A 111 4.09 4.93 4.22
N LYS A 112 3.29 4.10 3.53
CA LYS A 112 1.91 3.79 3.93
C LYS A 112 1.84 3.22 5.34
N MET A 113 2.69 2.23 5.67
CA MET A 113 2.71 1.65 7.02
C MET A 113 3.06 2.69 8.09
N ASN A 114 4.01 3.58 7.82
CA ASN A 114 4.35 4.65 8.77
C ASN A 114 3.18 5.62 8.97
N LEU A 115 2.45 5.98 7.92
CA LEU A 115 1.26 6.84 8.04
C LEU A 115 0.15 6.15 8.83
N LEU A 116 -0.09 4.85 8.60
CA LEU A 116 -1.04 4.07 9.40
C LEU A 116 -0.65 4.02 10.88
N TYR A 117 0.64 3.84 11.16
CA TYR A 117 1.16 3.90 12.54
C TYR A 117 0.96 5.28 13.18
N LEU A 118 1.22 6.37 12.44
CA LEU A 118 0.98 7.73 12.92
C LEU A 118 -0.50 7.98 13.24
N ILE A 119 -1.42 7.45 12.43
CA ILE A 119 -2.86 7.49 12.73
C ILE A 119 -3.15 6.69 14.01
N GLN A 120 -2.55 5.52 14.20
CA GLN A 120 -2.80 4.66 15.35
C GLN A 120 -2.45 5.34 16.69
N ILE A 121 -1.35 6.09 16.72
CA ILE A 121 -0.90 6.84 17.90
C ILE A 121 -1.50 8.25 17.98
N SER A 122 -2.25 8.69 16.98
CA SER A 122 -2.85 10.02 16.98
C SER A 122 -3.89 10.15 18.08
N GLU A 123 -3.89 11.30 18.74
CA GLU A 123 -4.75 11.55 19.88
C GLU A 123 -6.01 12.33 19.48
N PHE A 124 -7.15 11.89 20.01
CA PHE A 124 -8.44 12.57 19.91
C PHE A 124 -8.76 13.19 21.26
N LYS A 125 -9.28 14.42 21.24
CA LYS A 125 -9.66 15.13 22.46
C LYS A 125 -11.04 14.67 22.93
N ASP A 126 -11.10 14.24 24.18
CA ASP A 126 -12.32 13.88 24.92
C ASP A 126 -12.42 14.76 26.18
N ASN A 127 -13.61 15.02 26.71
CA ASN A 127 -13.88 16.01 27.75
C ASN A 127 -13.16 15.65 29.06
N GLY A 128 -11.90 16.08 29.20
CA GLY A 128 -11.03 15.79 30.34
C GLY A 128 -9.65 15.22 29.98
N GLY A 129 -9.37 14.91 28.71
CA GLY A 129 -8.08 14.36 28.30
C GLY A 129 -7.95 14.10 26.79
N SER A 130 -6.92 13.35 26.43
CA SER A 130 -6.69 12.88 25.07
C SER A 130 -6.59 11.35 25.07
N ILE A 131 -7.15 10.73 24.03
CA ILE A 131 -7.21 9.27 23.88
C ILE A 131 -6.64 8.92 22.52
N ALA A 132 -5.72 7.97 22.47
CA ALA A 132 -5.13 7.53 21.22
C ALA A 132 -6.16 6.77 20.36
N PHE A 133 -6.04 6.87 19.04
CA PHE A 133 -6.96 6.20 18.12
C PHE A 133 -7.05 4.69 18.34
N VAL A 134 -5.92 4.05 18.68
CA VAL A 134 -5.86 2.62 19.00
C VAL A 134 -6.76 2.23 20.18
N ASP A 135 -6.88 3.10 21.18
CA ASP A 135 -7.69 2.85 22.36
C ASP A 135 -9.18 3.09 22.05
N LEU A 136 -9.48 4.12 21.23
CA LEU A 136 -10.85 4.41 20.76
C LEU A 136 -11.45 3.25 19.97
N ILE A 137 -10.68 2.62 19.07
CA ILE A 137 -11.19 1.51 18.26
C ILE A 137 -11.36 0.22 19.07
N GLN A 138 -10.72 0.10 20.24
CA GLN A 138 -10.79 -1.08 21.10
C GLN A 138 -11.91 -0.99 22.14
N ASP A 139 -12.31 0.23 22.53
CA ASP A 139 -13.35 0.44 23.51
C ASP A 139 -14.74 0.61 22.86
N LEU A 140 -15.66 -0.28 23.25
CA LEU A 140 -17.05 -0.32 22.79
C LEU A 140 -17.88 0.91 23.18
N ASN A 141 -17.42 1.68 24.17
CA ASN A 141 -18.05 2.94 24.57
C ASN A 141 -17.84 4.03 23.52
N TYR A 142 -16.70 4.00 22.82
CA TYR A 142 -16.30 5.01 21.84
C TYR A 142 -16.65 4.58 20.42
N MET A 143 -16.38 3.33 20.04
CA MET A 143 -16.63 2.81 18.69
C MET A 143 -17.16 1.37 18.69
N PRO A 144 -18.00 0.98 17.71
CA PRO A 144 -18.44 -0.40 17.57
C PRO A 144 -17.28 -1.40 17.37
N ALA A 145 -17.42 -2.62 17.90
CA ALA A 145 -16.42 -3.70 17.79
C ALA A 145 -15.87 -3.94 16.38
N TYR A 146 -16.72 -3.78 15.34
CA TYR A 146 -16.29 -4.04 13.96
C TYR A 146 -15.18 -3.08 13.51
N SER A 147 -15.09 -1.87 14.07
CA SER A 147 -14.07 -0.85 13.77
C SER A 147 -12.66 -1.37 13.99
N PHE A 148 -12.45 -2.14 15.05
CA PHE A 148 -11.17 -2.79 15.35
C PHE A 148 -10.77 -3.78 14.24
N TYR A 149 -11.71 -4.59 13.77
CA TYR A 149 -11.45 -5.54 12.69
C TYR A 149 -11.20 -4.85 11.35
N LEU A 150 -11.96 -3.80 11.05
CA LEU A 150 -11.73 -2.96 9.86
C LEU A 150 -10.33 -2.32 9.94
N TRP A 151 -9.90 -1.81 11.09
CA TRP A 151 -8.56 -1.25 11.24
C TRP A 151 -7.45 -2.28 11.02
N ASN A 152 -7.53 -3.44 11.67
CA ASN A 152 -6.51 -4.48 11.51
C ASN A 152 -6.45 -5.04 10.09
N PHE A 153 -7.53 -4.94 9.31
CA PHE A 153 -7.54 -5.38 7.93
C PHE A 153 -6.51 -4.63 7.06
N PHE A 154 -6.14 -3.38 7.39
CA PHE A 154 -5.11 -2.62 6.65
C PHE A 154 -3.71 -3.25 6.70
N ILE A 155 -3.43 -4.13 7.66
CA ILE A 155 -2.15 -4.84 7.76
C ILE A 155 -1.97 -5.80 6.59
N ILE A 156 -3.04 -6.48 6.17
CA ILE A 156 -3.01 -7.51 5.11
C ILE A 156 -2.51 -6.96 3.76
N PRO A 157 -3.10 -5.89 3.18
CA PRO A 157 -2.62 -5.33 1.92
C PRO A 157 -1.19 -4.78 2.04
N CYS A 158 -0.82 -4.16 3.18
CA CYS A 158 0.55 -3.70 3.41
C CYS A 158 1.57 -4.85 3.33
N CYS A 159 1.30 -5.96 4.03
CA CYS A 159 2.17 -7.13 3.99
C CYS A 159 2.27 -7.72 2.58
N TYR A 160 1.15 -7.80 1.86
CA TYR A 160 1.14 -8.28 0.47
C TYR A 160 2.00 -7.40 -0.45
N GLU A 161 1.83 -6.08 -0.38
CA GLU A 161 2.59 -5.12 -1.20
C GLU A 161 4.10 -5.22 -0.94
N ILE A 162 4.50 -5.32 0.34
CA ILE A 162 5.90 -5.47 0.73
C ILE A 162 6.47 -6.78 0.22
N ILE A 163 5.82 -7.93 0.46
CA ILE A 163 6.31 -9.23 0.00
C ILE A 163 6.42 -9.25 -1.53
N PHE A 164 5.37 -8.80 -2.22
CA PHE A 164 5.35 -8.75 -3.67
C PHE A 164 6.47 -7.87 -4.23
N SER A 165 6.68 -6.69 -3.63
CA SER A 165 7.72 -5.75 -4.05
C SER A 165 9.13 -6.32 -3.91
N ILE A 166 9.43 -7.00 -2.80
CA ILE A 166 10.72 -7.67 -2.56
C ILE A 166 10.95 -8.76 -3.60
N VAL A 167 9.96 -9.63 -3.82
CA VAL A 167 10.06 -10.73 -4.80
C VAL A 167 10.25 -10.17 -6.21
N MET A 168 9.49 -9.13 -6.57
CA MET A 168 9.56 -8.50 -7.88
C MET A 168 10.92 -7.82 -8.10
N SER A 169 11.42 -7.08 -7.12
CA SER A 169 12.74 -6.45 -7.18
C SER A 169 13.86 -7.46 -7.26
N ALA A 170 13.84 -8.50 -6.42
CA ALA A 170 14.88 -9.53 -6.41
C ALA A 170 14.93 -10.29 -7.75
N ALA A 171 13.77 -10.70 -8.28
CA ALA A 171 13.70 -11.37 -9.57
C ALA A 171 14.13 -10.45 -10.73
N GLY A 172 13.72 -9.17 -10.71
CA GLY A 172 14.15 -8.18 -11.69
C GLY A 172 15.66 -7.94 -11.68
N LEU A 173 16.26 -7.82 -10.48
CA LEU A 173 17.71 -7.61 -10.31
C LEU A 173 18.50 -8.83 -10.77
N ASN A 174 18.11 -10.03 -10.33
CA ASN A 174 18.79 -11.26 -10.71
C ASN A 174 18.83 -11.40 -12.24
N TRP A 175 17.68 -11.21 -12.88
CA TRP A 175 17.58 -11.32 -14.32
C TRP A 175 18.39 -10.24 -15.07
N PHE A 176 18.41 -9.02 -14.53
CA PHE A 176 19.22 -7.93 -15.07
C PHE A 176 20.72 -8.26 -15.04
N LEU A 177 21.21 -8.83 -13.93
CA LEU A 177 22.61 -9.23 -13.78
C LEU A 177 23.00 -10.36 -14.73
N THR A 178 22.18 -11.40 -14.86
CA THR A 178 22.43 -12.52 -15.79
C THR A 178 22.55 -12.02 -17.24
N PHE A 179 21.74 -11.05 -17.64
CA PHE A 179 21.86 -10.46 -18.99
C PHE A 179 23.16 -9.68 -19.18
N LYS A 180 23.63 -8.97 -18.15
CA LYS A 180 24.88 -8.21 -18.23
C LYS A 180 26.09 -9.13 -18.38
N GLU A 181 26.13 -10.22 -17.62
CA GLU A 181 27.19 -11.23 -17.70
C GLU A 181 27.20 -11.92 -19.06
N SER A 182 26.03 -12.34 -19.57
CA SER A 182 25.93 -13.00 -20.88
C SER A 182 26.43 -12.10 -22.04
N LYS A 183 26.16 -10.80 -21.99
CA LYS A 183 26.69 -9.83 -22.97
C LYS A 183 28.21 -9.66 -22.88
N GLN A 184 28.78 -9.61 -21.68
CA GLN A 184 30.24 -9.49 -21.50
C GLN A 184 30.98 -10.73 -22.02
N ILE A 185 30.45 -11.92 -21.80
CA ILE A 185 31.03 -13.18 -22.32
C ILE A 185 31.01 -13.20 -23.86
N LEU A 186 29.92 -12.75 -24.48
CA LEU A 186 29.81 -12.66 -25.94
C LEU A 186 30.77 -11.64 -26.54
N GLN A 187 30.99 -10.50 -25.88
CA GLN A 187 31.97 -9.51 -26.33
C GLN A 187 33.40 -10.03 -26.25
N ASN A 188 33.76 -10.72 -25.16
CA ASN A 188 35.10 -11.30 -25.00
C ASN A 188 35.40 -12.43 -25.99
N LYS A 189 34.40 -13.23 -26.39
CA LYS A 189 34.54 -14.27 -27.43
C LYS A 189 34.72 -13.72 -28.85
N ASN A 190 34.20 -12.53 -29.14
CA ASN A 190 34.32 -11.92 -30.46
C ASN A 190 35.62 -11.11 -30.64
N SER A 191 36.40 -10.94 -29.58
CA SER A 191 37.68 -10.23 -29.56
C SER A 191 38.92 -11.14 -29.56
N THR A 192 38.71 -12.46 -29.56
CA THR A 192 39.75 -13.52 -29.67
C THR A 192 39.57 -14.26 -30.98
#